data_AF-A0A3B0PS83-F1
#
_entry.id   AF-A0A3B0PS83-F1
#
_cell.length_a   1.000
_cell.length_b   1.000
_cell.length_c   1.000
_cell.angle_alpha   90.00
_cell.angle_beta   90.00
_cell.angle_gamma   90.00
#
_symmetry.space_group_name_H-M   'P 1'
#
loop_
_entity.id
_entity.type
_entity.pdbx_description
1 polymer ?
#
loop_
_entity_poly.entity_id
_entity_poly.type
_entity_poly.pdbx_seq_one_letter_code
_entity_poly.pdbx_strand_id
1 'polypeptide(L)'
;MFRRTGKSPFEDVQTLYEEETSSHSNYPYPRSERLDSPPNLFDSPKSSETRPLSSSYPISEEPQKWTPPLSEVDPLPLFSEEPETTLGEGVTFKGELAFDRLLRIDGTFEGILVSKGKIVIGPKGCVKADIQLQEAIIEGVVEGNITVSGKLELRGEAMVKGDIQAGTLCVDEGVRLLGYVAIVGINEESQKEKDL
;
A
#
# COMPACT_ATOMS: atom_id res chain seq x y z
N MET A 1 -47.25 -17.25 -37.43
CA MET A 1 -47.96 -16.05 -36.96
C MET A 1 -48.58 -16.34 -35.60
N PHE A 2 -47.96 -15.89 -34.50
CA PHE A 2 -48.60 -15.75 -33.19
C PHE A 2 -47.99 -14.52 -32.53
N ARG A 3 -48.76 -13.42 -32.50
CA ARG A 3 -48.42 -12.19 -31.78
C ARG A 3 -48.83 -12.37 -30.32
N ARG A 4 -47.87 -12.36 -29.41
CA ARG A 4 -48.11 -12.02 -28.00
C ARG A 4 -47.24 -10.83 -27.66
N THR A 5 -47.91 -9.69 -27.55
CA THR A 5 -47.43 -8.44 -26.99
C THR A 5 -47.20 -8.66 -25.49
N GLY A 6 -45.94 -8.80 -25.09
CA GLY A 6 -45.50 -8.76 -23.69
C GLY A 6 -44.64 -7.52 -23.51
N LYS A 7 -45.03 -6.65 -22.58
CA LYS A 7 -44.39 -5.38 -22.22
C LYS A 7 -42.89 -5.52 -21.93
N SER A 8 -42.14 -4.48 -22.29
CA SER A 8 -40.70 -4.33 -22.05
C SER A 8 -40.36 -4.25 -20.56
N PRO A 9 -39.19 -4.76 -20.12
CA PRO A 9 -38.75 -4.75 -18.72
C PRO A 9 -38.16 -3.39 -18.28
N PHE A 10 -38.67 -2.29 -18.81
CA PHE A 10 -38.11 -0.94 -18.64
C PHE A 10 -39.22 0.04 -18.25
N GLU A 11 -39.85 -0.20 -17.10
CA GLU A 11 -40.79 0.72 -16.45
C GLU A 11 -40.97 0.25 -15.00
N ASP A 12 -39.99 0.55 -14.15
CA ASP A 12 -40.09 0.60 -12.68
C ASP A 12 -38.89 1.39 -12.13
N VAL A 13 -38.78 2.64 -12.57
CA VAL A 13 -37.93 3.65 -11.95
C VAL A 13 -38.86 4.75 -11.49
N GLN A 14 -39.37 4.65 -10.26
CA GLN A 14 -39.84 5.74 -9.37
C GLN A 14 -40.87 5.22 -8.35
N THR A 15 -40.44 4.50 -7.31
CA THR A 15 -41.17 4.40 -6.02
C THR A 15 -40.32 3.74 -4.94
N LEU A 16 -39.12 4.27 -4.68
CA LEU A 16 -38.36 3.98 -3.43
C LEU A 16 -37.72 5.26 -2.87
N TYR A 17 -38.38 6.39 -3.06
CA TYR A 17 -38.09 7.62 -2.33
C TYR A 17 -39.39 8.04 -1.63
N GLU A 18 -39.28 8.16 -0.30
CA GLU A 18 -40.23 8.67 0.69
C GLU A 18 -40.90 7.63 1.61
N GLU A 19 -40.98 8.03 2.88
CA GLU A 19 -41.29 7.31 4.14
C GLU A 19 -40.09 6.49 4.68
N GLU A 20 -39.36 6.95 5.72
CA GLU A 20 -39.86 7.43 7.01
C GLU A 20 -39.13 8.69 7.51
N THR A 21 -39.88 9.79 7.65
CA THR A 21 -39.54 10.88 8.56
C THR A 21 -40.20 10.63 9.91
N SER A 22 -39.42 10.63 10.98
CA SER A 22 -39.72 11.00 12.38
C SER A 22 -38.90 10.05 13.28
N SER A 23 -38.12 10.47 14.28
CA SER A 23 -38.11 11.71 15.04
C SER A 23 -36.84 11.79 15.92
N HIS A 24 -36.56 12.98 16.45
CA HIS A 24 -35.66 13.32 17.57
C HIS A 24 -34.14 13.31 17.27
N SER A 25 -33.43 14.43 17.36
CA SER A 25 -33.47 15.41 18.44
C SER A 25 -32.93 16.79 18.01
N ASN A 26 -33.69 17.82 18.38
CA ASN A 26 -33.33 19.23 18.33
C ASN A 26 -32.23 19.52 19.36
N TYR A 27 -31.08 20.04 18.90
CA TYR A 27 -30.13 20.73 19.79
C TYR A 27 -30.26 22.25 19.58
N PRO A 28 -30.78 22.98 20.58
CA PRO A 28 -31.02 24.41 20.48
C PRO A 28 -29.74 25.21 20.73
N TYR A 29 -29.41 26.14 19.83
CA TYR A 29 -28.54 27.27 20.13
C TYR A 29 -29.23 28.19 21.15
N PRO A 30 -28.60 28.53 22.29
CA PRO A 30 -28.99 29.69 23.06
C PRO A 30 -28.40 30.97 22.46
N ARG A 31 -29.34 31.86 22.21
CA ARG A 31 -29.30 33.28 21.89
C ARG A 31 -28.35 34.07 22.80
N SER A 32 -27.70 35.07 22.21
CA SER A 32 -26.85 36.07 22.87
C SER A 32 -27.49 36.71 24.11
N GLU A 33 -26.80 36.67 25.25
CA GLU A 33 -27.00 37.60 26.35
C GLU A 33 -25.76 38.47 26.52
N ARG A 34 -26.00 39.79 26.64
CA ARG A 34 -25.03 40.86 26.92
C ARG A 34 -24.90 41.05 28.44
N LEU A 35 -23.85 41.80 28.81
CA LEU A 35 -23.39 42.31 30.12
C LEU A 35 -22.32 41.41 30.77
N ASP A 36 -21.12 41.88 31.16
CA ASP A 36 -20.73 43.20 31.68
C ASP A 36 -19.29 43.61 31.31
N SER A 37 -19.13 44.91 31.00
CA SER A 37 -17.97 45.81 31.18
C SER A 37 -16.55 45.42 30.70
N PRO A 38 -15.92 46.17 29.78
CA PRO A 38 -14.49 46.03 29.50
C PRO A 38 -13.64 46.56 30.67
N PRO A 39 -12.46 45.98 30.96
CA PRO A 39 -11.57 46.52 31.98
C PRO A 39 -11.07 47.92 31.58
N ASN A 40 -11.11 48.85 32.54
CA ASN A 40 -10.73 50.25 32.34
C ASN A 40 -9.23 50.41 32.06
N LEU A 41 -8.91 51.21 31.04
CA LEU A 41 -7.57 51.44 30.50
C LEU A 41 -6.71 52.44 31.31
N PHE A 42 -7.10 52.76 32.54
CA PHE A 42 -6.42 53.77 33.36
C PHE A 42 -6.38 53.34 34.82
N ASP A 43 -5.39 52.54 35.17
CA ASP A 43 -4.88 52.49 36.54
C ASP A 43 -3.38 52.70 36.50
N SER A 44 -2.95 53.85 37.02
CA SER A 44 -1.53 54.21 37.14
C SER A 44 -1.10 54.06 38.60
N PRO A 45 -0.22 53.10 38.94
CA PRO A 45 0.54 53.20 40.17
C PRO A 45 1.82 54.01 39.97
N LYS A 46 1.98 55.02 40.82
CA LYS A 46 3.12 55.94 40.93
C LYS A 46 4.39 55.23 41.42
N SER A 47 5.50 55.64 40.82
CA SER A 47 6.88 55.85 41.32
C SER A 47 7.60 54.84 42.23
N SER A 48 8.85 54.63 41.80
CA SER A 48 10.11 54.40 42.55
C SER A 48 10.33 53.04 43.22
N GLU A 49 11.24 52.23 42.65
CA GLU A 49 12.57 52.10 43.23
C GLU A 49 13.58 51.49 42.23
N THR A 50 14.78 52.07 42.25
CA THR A 50 15.92 51.86 41.35
C THR A 50 16.57 50.48 41.52
N ARG A 51 16.95 49.81 40.42
CA ARG A 51 18.09 48.88 40.44
C ARG A 51 19.02 49.14 39.24
N PRO A 52 20.34 49.19 39.49
CA PRO A 52 21.30 49.83 38.59
C PRO A 52 21.68 48.97 37.38
N LEU A 53 22.12 49.68 36.35
CA LEU A 53 22.81 49.17 35.16
C LEU A 53 24.08 48.40 35.55
N SER A 54 24.19 47.14 35.15
CA SER A 54 25.47 46.46 34.89
C SER A 54 25.31 45.68 33.58
N SER A 55 25.79 46.25 32.48
CA SER A 55 27.08 45.90 31.89
C SER A 55 26.98 44.72 30.91
N SER A 56 26.90 45.11 29.64
CA SER A 56 27.67 44.56 28.52
C SER A 56 27.60 43.07 28.21
N TYR A 57 26.90 42.73 27.12
CA TYR A 57 27.45 41.91 26.05
C TYR A 57 26.89 42.39 24.70
N PRO A 58 27.73 42.61 23.66
CA PRO A 58 27.24 42.77 22.31
C PRO A 58 27.00 41.37 21.75
N ILE A 59 25.75 41.01 21.50
CA ILE A 59 25.44 39.84 20.68
C ILE A 59 24.51 40.34 19.59
N SER A 60 25.08 40.47 18.40
CA SER A 60 24.36 40.62 17.14
C SER A 60 23.35 39.48 17.01
N GLU A 61 22.07 39.81 17.19
CA GLU A 61 20.96 38.93 16.81
C GLU A 61 20.84 38.91 15.28
N GLU A 62 21.64 38.06 14.63
CA GLU A 62 21.16 37.48 13.38
C GLU A 62 20.01 36.53 13.75
N PRO A 63 18.81 36.68 13.15
CA PRO A 63 17.70 35.79 13.44
C PRO A 63 18.15 34.38 13.09
N GLN A 64 18.21 33.50 14.10
CA GLN A 64 18.56 32.11 13.89
C GLN A 64 17.53 31.46 12.97
N LYS A 65 17.89 31.40 11.69
CA LYS A 65 17.21 30.61 10.68
C LYS A 65 17.27 29.17 11.14
N TRP A 66 16.11 28.59 11.42
CA TRP A 66 16.00 27.17 11.77
C TRP A 66 16.61 26.34 10.65
N THR A 67 17.82 25.82 10.85
CA THR A 67 18.32 24.68 10.11
C THR A 67 17.84 23.44 10.86
N PRO A 68 16.95 22.62 10.26
CA PRO A 68 16.64 21.34 10.87
C PRO A 68 17.94 20.55 11.05
N PRO A 69 18.11 19.78 12.14
CA PRO A 69 19.25 18.88 12.24
C PRO A 69 19.19 17.94 11.04
N LEU A 70 20.33 17.78 10.35
CA LEU A 70 20.54 16.75 9.34
C LEU A 70 20.36 15.39 10.02
N SER A 71 19.10 14.99 10.14
CA SER A 71 18.72 13.60 10.29
C SER A 71 18.81 13.05 8.87
N GLU A 72 20.02 12.63 8.51
CA GLU A 72 20.20 11.52 7.58
C GLU A 72 19.57 10.29 8.24
N VAL A 73 18.24 10.29 8.32
CA VAL A 73 17.49 9.05 8.42
C VAL A 73 17.65 8.42 7.06
N ASP A 74 18.62 7.53 6.95
CA ASP A 74 18.58 6.50 5.93
C ASP A 74 17.16 5.91 5.99
N PRO A 75 16.34 6.06 4.94
CA PRO A 75 15.01 5.49 4.96
C PRO A 75 15.18 3.98 5.12
N LEU A 76 14.77 3.46 6.28
CA LEU A 76 14.68 2.03 6.51
C LEU A 76 13.95 1.42 5.31
N PRO A 77 14.56 0.51 4.54
CA PRO A 77 13.84 -0.15 3.47
C PRO A 77 12.70 -0.93 4.11
N LEU A 78 11.47 -0.65 3.68
CA LEU A 78 10.24 -1.28 4.18
C LEU A 78 10.18 -2.80 3.95
N PHE A 79 11.21 -3.40 3.33
CA PHE A 79 11.41 -4.84 3.20
C PHE A 79 12.89 -5.16 3.46
N SER A 80 13.18 -5.87 4.55
CA SER A 80 14.55 -6.19 5.00
C SER A 80 15.14 -7.46 4.40
N GLU A 81 14.78 -7.80 3.16
CA GLU A 81 15.38 -8.93 2.45
C GLU A 81 16.05 -8.43 1.18
N GLU A 82 17.36 -8.23 1.25
CA GLU A 82 18.17 -8.05 0.04
C GLU A 82 18.16 -9.36 -0.76
N PRO A 83 17.94 -9.33 -2.08
CA PRO A 83 18.01 -10.52 -2.90
C PRO A 83 19.41 -11.13 -2.81
N GLU A 84 19.49 -12.41 -2.39
CA GLU A 84 20.75 -13.15 -2.36
C GLU A 84 21.34 -13.29 -3.76
N THR A 85 20.49 -13.26 -4.79
CA THR A 85 20.92 -13.23 -6.20
C THR A 85 20.04 -12.31 -7.01
N THR A 86 20.65 -11.48 -7.87
CA THR A 86 19.95 -10.60 -8.80
C THR A 86 20.43 -10.83 -10.23
N LEU A 87 19.50 -11.12 -11.13
CA LEU A 87 19.72 -11.11 -12.58
C LEU A 87 19.40 -9.71 -13.11
N GLY A 88 20.45 -8.95 -13.42
CA GLY A 88 20.34 -7.56 -13.85
C GLY A 88 19.75 -7.38 -15.26
N GLU A 89 19.40 -6.13 -15.55
CA GLU A 89 18.96 -5.68 -16.87
C GLU A 89 20.06 -5.96 -17.92
N GLY A 90 19.68 -6.62 -19.02
CA GLY A 90 20.61 -7.02 -20.09
C GLY A 90 21.18 -8.44 -19.96
N VAL A 91 20.91 -9.15 -18.86
CA VAL A 91 21.22 -10.58 -18.75
C VAL A 91 20.12 -11.40 -19.41
N THR A 92 20.50 -12.34 -20.28
CA THR A 92 19.61 -13.38 -20.79
C THR A 92 20.10 -14.73 -20.29
N PHE A 93 19.27 -15.43 -19.53
CA PHE A 93 19.55 -16.78 -19.05
C PHE A 93 18.62 -17.77 -19.75
N LYS A 94 19.17 -18.91 -20.19
CA LYS A 94 18.40 -20.01 -20.76
C LYS A 94 18.77 -21.33 -20.10
N GLY A 95 17.79 -22.02 -19.54
CA GLY A 95 17.99 -23.33 -18.90
C GLY A 95 17.12 -23.55 -17.68
N GLU A 96 17.60 -24.39 -16.77
CA GLU A 96 16.95 -24.68 -15.50
C GLU A 96 17.64 -23.90 -14.37
N LEU A 97 16.87 -23.28 -13.49
CA LEU A 97 17.36 -22.51 -12.37
C LEU A 97 16.70 -22.96 -11.05
N ALA A 98 17.53 -23.27 -10.07
CA ALA A 98 17.13 -23.60 -8.71
C ALA A 98 17.87 -22.71 -7.71
N PHE A 99 17.17 -22.32 -6.65
CA PHE A 99 17.70 -21.49 -5.56
C PHE A 99 16.95 -21.84 -4.26
N ASP A 100 17.45 -21.37 -3.11
CA ASP A 100 16.83 -21.68 -1.80
C ASP A 100 16.21 -20.47 -1.09
N ARG A 101 16.74 -19.26 -1.32
CA ARG A 101 16.27 -18.02 -0.65
C ARG A 101 15.54 -17.09 -1.61
N LEU A 102 16.08 -15.89 -1.85
CA LEU A 102 15.44 -14.84 -2.65
C LEU A 102 16.19 -14.60 -3.95
N LEU A 103 15.48 -14.72 -5.07
CA LEU A 103 15.98 -14.41 -6.40
C LEU A 103 15.24 -13.20 -6.99
N ARG A 104 15.98 -12.21 -7.48
CA ARG A 104 15.43 -11.08 -8.24
C ARG A 104 15.78 -11.19 -9.72
N ILE A 105 14.81 -10.94 -10.60
CA ILE A 105 14.99 -10.95 -12.06
C ILE A 105 14.51 -9.63 -12.67
N ASP A 106 15.44 -8.82 -13.16
CA ASP A 106 15.18 -7.62 -13.97
C ASP A 106 15.59 -7.80 -15.45
N GLY A 107 16.05 -9.00 -15.83
CA GLY A 107 16.49 -9.38 -17.18
C GLY A 107 15.53 -10.32 -17.92
N THR A 108 16.06 -11.08 -18.89
CA THR A 108 15.30 -12.10 -19.64
C THR A 108 15.64 -13.51 -19.15
N PHE A 109 14.64 -14.30 -18.82
CA PHE A 109 14.80 -15.70 -18.41
C PHE A 109 13.93 -16.61 -19.27
N GLU A 110 14.52 -17.66 -19.84
CA GLU A 110 13.77 -18.68 -20.59
C GLU A 110 14.10 -20.09 -20.06
N GLY A 111 13.08 -20.87 -19.71
CA GLY A 111 13.28 -22.27 -19.31
C GLY A 111 12.40 -22.71 -18.14
N ILE A 112 13.02 -23.28 -17.09
CA ILE A 112 12.29 -23.87 -15.96
C ILE A 112 12.88 -23.33 -14.66
N LEU A 113 12.02 -22.95 -13.73
CA LEU A 113 12.43 -22.44 -12.43
C LEU A 113 11.76 -23.23 -11.32
N VAL A 114 12.56 -23.92 -10.51
CA VAL A 114 12.07 -24.78 -9.41
C VAL A 114 12.81 -24.43 -8.13
N SER A 115 12.07 -24.01 -7.11
CA SER A 115 12.66 -23.58 -5.84
C SER A 115 11.64 -23.70 -4.70
N LYS A 116 12.10 -23.68 -3.45
CA LYS A 116 11.23 -23.46 -2.27
C LYS A 116 11.31 -22.03 -1.75
N GLY A 117 12.11 -21.19 -2.40
CA GLY A 117 12.33 -19.82 -2.03
C GLY A 117 11.30 -18.86 -2.62
N LYS A 118 11.70 -17.59 -2.63
CA LYS A 118 10.92 -16.46 -3.11
C LYS A 118 11.52 -15.87 -4.37
N ILE A 119 10.69 -15.52 -5.34
CA ILE A 119 11.11 -14.79 -6.52
C ILE A 119 10.51 -13.38 -6.55
N VAL A 120 11.30 -12.43 -7.06
CA VAL A 120 10.83 -11.08 -7.40
C VAL A 120 11.16 -10.82 -8.87
N ILE A 121 10.14 -10.73 -9.70
CA ILE A 121 10.28 -10.32 -11.10
C ILE A 121 10.05 -8.81 -11.14
N GLY A 122 11.11 -8.05 -11.38
CA GLY A 122 11.02 -6.60 -11.44
C GLY A 122 10.30 -6.09 -12.70
N PRO A 123 10.06 -4.77 -12.82
CA PRO A 123 9.24 -4.19 -13.89
C PRO A 123 9.85 -4.36 -15.28
N LYS A 124 11.18 -4.54 -15.37
CA LYS A 124 11.89 -4.83 -16.63
C LYS A 124 12.08 -6.33 -16.88
N GLY A 125 11.68 -7.17 -15.94
CA GLY A 125 11.82 -8.62 -16.02
C GLY A 125 10.90 -9.22 -17.09
N CYS A 126 11.47 -10.04 -17.96
CA CYS A 126 10.75 -10.81 -18.97
C CYS A 126 11.04 -12.31 -18.74
N VAL A 127 10.04 -13.05 -18.26
CA VAL A 127 10.21 -14.45 -17.90
C VAL A 127 9.33 -15.33 -18.79
N LYS A 128 9.95 -16.26 -19.52
CA LYS A 128 9.27 -17.27 -20.34
C LYS A 128 9.59 -18.65 -19.83
N ALA A 129 8.83 -19.09 -18.82
CA ALA A 129 9.19 -20.29 -18.09
C ALA A 129 8.03 -20.95 -17.36
N ASP A 130 8.19 -22.23 -17.08
CA ASP A 130 7.39 -22.92 -16.06
C ASP A 130 8.00 -22.66 -14.69
N ILE A 131 7.23 -22.03 -13.81
CA ILE A 131 7.68 -21.54 -12.50
C ILE A 131 7.00 -22.37 -11.41
N GLN A 132 7.80 -23.01 -10.53
CA GLN A 132 7.32 -23.76 -9.37
C GLN A 132 8.04 -23.31 -8.10
N LEU A 133 7.31 -22.67 -7.18
CA LEU A 133 7.92 -22.09 -5.98
C LEU A 133 6.94 -21.87 -4.82
N GLN A 134 7.45 -21.33 -3.70
CA GLN A 134 6.63 -21.04 -2.51
C GLN A 134 5.98 -19.65 -2.56
N GLU A 135 6.74 -18.60 -2.91
CA GLU A 135 6.24 -17.23 -2.99
C GLU A 135 6.77 -16.48 -4.22
N ALA A 136 5.90 -15.70 -4.89
CA ALA A 136 6.29 -14.88 -6.03
C ALA A 136 5.72 -13.47 -5.92
N ILE A 137 6.56 -12.49 -6.29
CA ILE A 137 6.15 -11.11 -6.56
C ILE A 137 6.45 -10.82 -8.02
N ILE A 138 5.46 -10.39 -8.78
CA ILE A 138 5.57 -10.13 -10.21
C ILE A 138 5.19 -8.68 -10.50
N GLU A 139 6.15 -7.90 -11.00
CA GLU A 139 5.99 -6.51 -11.46
C GLU A 139 6.19 -6.38 -12.98
N GLY A 140 6.70 -7.43 -13.63
CA GLY A 140 7.05 -7.45 -15.07
C GLY A 140 6.16 -8.35 -15.93
N VAL A 141 6.74 -8.91 -16.98
CA VAL A 141 6.04 -9.76 -17.96
C VAL A 141 6.40 -11.23 -17.77
N VAL A 142 5.38 -12.07 -17.63
CA VAL A 142 5.54 -13.53 -17.48
C VAL A 142 4.69 -14.27 -18.50
N GLU A 143 5.31 -15.21 -19.20
CA GLU A 143 4.67 -16.10 -20.16
C GLU A 143 5.00 -17.55 -19.82
N GLY A 144 4.01 -18.33 -19.37
CA GLY A 144 4.20 -19.71 -18.93
C GLY A 144 3.31 -20.08 -17.75
N ASN A 145 3.45 -21.31 -17.27
CA ASN A 145 2.65 -21.81 -16.15
C ASN A 145 3.30 -21.42 -14.82
N ILE A 146 2.49 -20.91 -13.89
CA ILE A 146 2.95 -20.43 -12.60
C ILE A 146 2.29 -21.25 -11.51
N THR A 147 3.08 -22.04 -10.78
CA THR A 147 2.62 -22.81 -9.63
C THR A 147 3.29 -22.29 -8.35
N VAL A 148 2.49 -21.63 -7.51
CA VAL A 148 2.92 -21.05 -6.24
C VAL A 148 2.17 -21.73 -5.10
N SER A 149 2.90 -22.41 -4.22
CA SER A 149 2.26 -23.11 -3.09
C SER A 149 1.69 -22.14 -2.05
N GLY A 150 2.33 -20.99 -1.87
CA GLY A 150 1.94 -19.94 -0.93
C GLY A 150 1.34 -18.73 -1.62
N LYS A 151 1.95 -17.56 -1.39
CA LYS A 151 1.43 -16.26 -1.83
C LYS A 151 2.02 -15.84 -3.18
N LEU A 152 1.15 -15.50 -4.13
CA LEU A 152 1.47 -14.86 -5.38
C LEU A 152 0.96 -13.42 -5.34
N GLU A 153 1.85 -12.45 -5.53
CA GLU A 153 1.54 -11.03 -5.60
C GLU A 153 1.83 -10.50 -7.00
N LEU A 154 0.83 -9.90 -7.63
CA LEU A 154 0.97 -9.20 -8.89
C LEU A 154 0.88 -7.70 -8.60
N ARG A 155 1.93 -6.95 -8.89
CA ARG A 155 2.08 -5.54 -8.54
C ARG A 155 2.28 -4.67 -9.79
N GLY A 156 1.94 -3.38 -9.68
CA GLY A 156 2.16 -2.41 -10.75
C GLY A 156 1.50 -2.77 -12.08
N GLU A 157 2.24 -2.69 -13.20
CA GLU A 157 1.74 -3.00 -14.55
C GLU A 157 2.10 -4.44 -14.99
N ALA A 158 2.11 -5.40 -14.07
CA ALA A 158 2.46 -6.77 -14.37
C ALA A 158 1.54 -7.38 -15.46
N MET A 159 2.13 -8.17 -16.36
CA MET A 159 1.41 -8.88 -17.42
C MET A 159 1.72 -10.37 -17.36
N VAL A 160 0.71 -11.18 -17.05
CA VAL A 160 0.85 -12.63 -16.97
C VAL A 160 0.03 -13.29 -18.07
N LYS A 161 0.68 -14.15 -18.87
CA LYS A 161 0.07 -14.99 -19.90
C LYS A 161 0.36 -16.45 -19.62
N GLY A 162 -0.67 -17.21 -19.26
CA GLY A 162 -0.55 -18.62 -18.93
C GLY A 162 -1.38 -18.98 -17.71
N ASP A 163 -1.26 -20.24 -17.29
CA ASP A 163 -2.10 -20.78 -16.22
C ASP A 163 -1.43 -20.56 -14.86
N ILE A 164 -2.21 -20.05 -13.92
CA ILE A 164 -1.76 -19.70 -12.57
C ILE A 164 -2.43 -20.63 -11.57
N GLN A 165 -1.62 -21.33 -10.78
CA GLN A 165 -2.04 -22.06 -9.61
C GLN A 165 -1.38 -21.43 -8.37
N ALA A 166 -2.15 -20.85 -7.46
CA ALA A 166 -1.62 -20.17 -6.28
C ALA A 166 -2.37 -20.56 -5.00
N GLY A 167 -1.70 -20.61 -3.84
CA GLY A 167 -2.37 -20.77 -2.54
C GLY A 167 -3.16 -19.50 -2.14
N THR A 168 -2.55 -18.34 -2.33
CA THR A 168 -3.18 -17.03 -2.14
C THR A 168 -2.75 -16.11 -3.27
N LEU A 169 -3.69 -15.38 -3.86
CA LEU A 169 -3.42 -14.43 -4.95
C LEU A 169 -3.79 -13.01 -4.51
N CYS A 170 -2.82 -12.10 -4.60
CA CYS A 170 -3.01 -10.66 -4.44
C CYS A 170 -2.73 -9.98 -5.77
N VAL A 171 -3.61 -9.07 -6.19
CA VAL A 171 -3.49 -8.38 -7.49
C VAL A 171 -3.70 -6.89 -7.26
N ASP A 172 -2.70 -6.09 -7.65
CA ASP A 172 -2.78 -4.63 -7.65
C ASP A 172 -3.59 -4.11 -8.86
N GLU A 173 -3.95 -2.83 -8.78
CA GLU A 173 -4.60 -2.12 -9.87
C GLU A 173 -3.68 -2.02 -11.11
N GLY A 174 -4.24 -2.24 -12.30
CA GLY A 174 -3.51 -2.11 -13.57
C GLY A 174 -2.87 -3.40 -14.11
N VAL A 175 -2.85 -4.47 -13.31
CA VAL A 175 -2.33 -5.78 -13.72
C VAL A 175 -3.19 -6.41 -14.82
N ARG A 176 -2.55 -7.07 -15.79
CA ARG A 176 -3.22 -7.79 -16.89
C ARG A 176 -2.95 -9.28 -16.81
N LEU A 177 -4.02 -10.06 -16.70
CA LEU A 177 -3.99 -11.52 -16.57
C LEU A 177 -4.64 -12.13 -17.82
N LEU A 178 -4.00 -13.11 -18.44
CA LEU A 178 -4.60 -13.90 -19.53
C LEU A 178 -4.29 -15.38 -19.34
N GLY A 179 -5.28 -16.16 -18.93
CA GLY A 179 -5.16 -17.61 -18.77
C GLY A 179 -6.14 -18.15 -17.73
N TYR A 180 -5.96 -19.41 -17.32
CA TYR A 180 -6.73 -20.00 -16.24
C TYR A 180 -6.09 -19.67 -14.89
N VAL A 181 -6.91 -19.38 -13.89
CA VAL A 181 -6.46 -19.13 -12.52
C VAL A 181 -7.15 -20.12 -11.59
N ALA A 182 -6.37 -20.86 -10.84
CA ALA A 182 -6.81 -21.80 -9.81
C ALA A 182 -6.20 -21.40 -8.46
N ILE A 183 -7.05 -21.06 -7.49
CA ILE A 183 -6.61 -20.78 -6.13
C ILE A 183 -6.80 -22.05 -5.30
N VAL A 184 -5.68 -22.67 -4.88
CA VAL A 184 -5.63 -23.98 -4.22
C VAL A 184 -5.24 -23.80 -2.76
N GLY A 185 -5.98 -22.94 -2.04
CA GLY A 185 -5.65 -22.57 -0.67
C GLY A 185 -6.87 -22.56 0.25
N ILE A 186 -7.01 -23.64 1.04
CA ILE A 186 -7.33 -23.63 2.48
C ILE A 186 -7.03 -25.04 3.03
N ASN A 187 -5.77 -25.29 3.42
CA ASN A 187 -5.44 -26.39 4.34
C ASN A 187 -5.02 -25.76 5.67
N GLU A 188 -5.91 -25.82 6.65
CA GLU A 188 -5.67 -25.45 8.04
C GLU A 188 -4.81 -26.52 8.74
N GLU A 189 -3.50 -26.58 8.49
CA GLU A 189 -2.61 -27.40 9.32
C GLU A 189 -1.33 -26.66 9.65
N SER A 190 -1.27 -26.04 10.83
CA SER A 190 -0.04 -25.81 11.61
C SER A 190 -0.36 -25.28 13.02
N GLN A 191 -0.91 -26.10 13.93
CA GLN A 191 -0.69 -26.01 15.39
C GLN A 191 -0.93 -27.37 16.09
N LYS A 192 0.07 -28.24 16.06
CA LYS A 192 0.37 -29.33 17.03
C LYS A 192 1.81 -29.71 16.68
N GLU A 193 2.83 -29.56 17.51
CA GLU A 193 3.03 -30.24 18.79
C GLU A 193 4.37 -29.70 19.35
N LYS A 194 4.33 -28.96 20.46
CA LYS A 194 5.50 -28.64 21.29
C LYS A 194 5.06 -28.67 22.76
N ASP A 195 4.58 -29.82 23.18
CA ASP A 195 4.48 -30.19 24.60
C ASP A 195 4.71 -31.70 24.68
N LEU A 196 5.98 -32.09 24.84
CA LEU A 196 6.36 -33.32 25.51
C LEU A 196 7.67 -33.09 26.28
#